data_AF-A0A3D1BBI2-F1
#
_entry.id   AF-A0A3D1BBI2-F1
#
_cell.length_a   1.000
_cell.length_b   1.000
_cell.length_c   1.000
_cell.angle_alpha   90.00
_cell.angle_beta   90.00
_cell.angle_gamma   90.00
#
_symmetry.space_group_name_H-M   'P 1'
#
loop_
_entity.id
_entity.type
_entity.pdbx_description
1 polymer ?
#
loop_
_entity_poly.entity_id
_entity_poly.type
_entity_poly.pdbx_seq_one_letter_code
_entity_poly.pdbx_strand_id
1 'polypeptide(L)'
;MVVCRLLTLGTLLLTGQVMAESYALETNQKNLPPCSGDWSRSNGNSVYTCSGQVTLSAGDMLAASGAVTLRAAGFTIASAKVGSGSGPISIEADWGGITATGSSSFSGAVSSNGNISLDNATIAGSLTGRSPIAMSGGSVGGDVSSVSGSIRLTGVTVTGAVTANSGSITLSGGSVAGLVNSDCCNVVTTGTNLQGGARSGSSSLSITGGAIQGDFSSNNAATFNTVTMVSGTVLAGSISFTDSTVGSSTASVTMTSRNNAITLSGSLVYGDLTAPNYSTVNVSNGSVVYGTCRPNSTPANACKGKTLLLSWWLNEGSWSGAAGEVLDRSGNNLNGQAYNGASTAATTPALATVGGQGTCRYG
;
A
#
# COMPACT_ATOMS: atom_id res chain seq x y z
N MET A 1 47.58 -64.65 -12.01
CA MET A 1 48.19 -63.31 -11.97
C MET A 1 47.23 -62.34 -12.66
N VAL A 2 46.81 -61.29 -11.95
CA VAL A 2 46.32 -59.99 -12.48
C VAL A 2 44.89 -59.98 -13.08
N VAL A 3 43.85 -59.64 -12.27
CA VAL A 3 43.17 -58.31 -12.13
C VAL A 3 42.06 -58.14 -13.20
N CYS A 4 40.77 -58.34 -12.92
CA CYS A 4 39.83 -57.51 -12.12
C CYS A 4 39.91 -56.01 -12.43
N ARG A 5 39.01 -55.49 -13.27
CA ARG A 5 38.14 -54.35 -12.92
C ARG A 5 37.28 -53.92 -14.12
N LEU A 6 35.97 -54.06 -13.91
CA LEU A 6 34.94 -53.21 -14.50
C LEU A 6 35.38 -51.74 -14.40
N LEU A 7 35.57 -51.06 -15.52
CA LEU A 7 35.60 -49.62 -15.57
C LEU A 7 34.18 -49.14 -15.84
N THR A 8 33.43 -48.89 -14.77
CA THR A 8 32.20 -48.10 -14.80
C THR A 8 32.57 -46.67 -15.21
N LEU A 9 32.09 -46.26 -16.38
CA LEU A 9 32.18 -44.91 -16.90
C LEU A 9 31.25 -44.00 -16.09
N GLY A 10 31.74 -43.50 -14.95
CA GLY A 10 31.07 -42.51 -14.12
C GLY A 10 31.40 -41.10 -14.62
N THR A 11 30.58 -40.56 -15.52
CA THR A 11 30.52 -39.13 -15.82
C THR A 11 29.95 -38.40 -14.60
N LEU A 12 30.85 -38.02 -13.70
CA LEU A 12 30.57 -37.14 -12.58
C LEU A 12 30.28 -35.74 -13.15
N LEU A 13 29.00 -35.39 -13.32
CA LEU A 13 28.58 -34.00 -13.47
C LEU A 13 28.93 -33.27 -12.17
N LEU A 14 30.12 -32.65 -12.11
CA LEU A 14 30.38 -31.59 -11.16
C LEU A 14 29.53 -30.38 -11.57
N THR A 15 28.30 -30.31 -11.03
CA THR A 15 27.59 -29.04 -10.94
C THR A 15 28.46 -28.12 -10.08
N GLY A 16 29.17 -27.18 -10.71
CA GLY A 16 29.92 -26.16 -10.00
C GLY A 16 28.97 -25.45 -9.03
N GLN A 17 29.19 -25.66 -7.74
CA GLN A 17 28.54 -24.89 -6.70
C GLN A 17 29.04 -23.45 -6.89
N VAL A 18 28.19 -22.54 -7.35
CA VAL A 18 28.49 -21.11 -7.28
C VAL A 18 28.50 -20.79 -5.78
N MET A 19 29.69 -20.68 -5.21
CA MET A 19 29.89 -20.39 -3.80
C MET A 19 29.55 -18.91 -3.58
N ALA A 20 28.67 -18.64 -2.61
CA ALA A 20 28.38 -17.30 -2.15
C ALA A 20 29.66 -16.59 -1.67
N GLU A 21 29.95 -15.41 -2.19
CA GLU A 21 31.12 -14.62 -1.79
C GLU A 21 30.71 -13.48 -0.86
N SER A 22 31.56 -13.18 0.12
CA SER A 22 31.39 -12.02 1.00
C SER A 22 32.32 -10.92 0.54
N TYR A 23 31.77 -9.77 0.19
CA TYR A 23 32.48 -8.54 -0.20
C TYR A 23 32.37 -7.49 0.90
N ALA A 24 33.34 -6.59 0.98
CA ALA A 24 33.37 -5.55 2.00
C ALA A 24 33.79 -4.19 1.41
N LEU A 25 32.92 -3.19 1.57
CA LEU A 25 33.19 -1.79 1.23
C LEU A 25 33.96 -1.11 2.39
N GLU A 26 35.23 -1.48 2.54
CA GLU A 26 36.12 -0.99 3.59
C GLU A 26 37.18 0.00 3.08
N THR A 27 37.81 0.69 4.04
CA THR A 27 38.82 1.73 3.77
C THR A 27 40.03 1.24 3.00
N ASN A 28 40.33 -0.06 3.03
CA ASN A 28 41.46 -0.67 2.36
C ASN A 28 41.11 -1.26 0.96
N GLN A 29 39.85 -1.20 0.52
CA GLN A 29 39.36 -1.72 -0.78
C GLN A 29 39.73 -3.19 -1.07
N LYS A 30 40.02 -3.99 -0.05
CA LYS A 30 40.66 -5.30 -0.26
C LYS A 30 39.71 -6.39 -0.77
N ASN A 31 38.41 -6.12 -0.86
CA ASN A 31 37.42 -7.13 -1.21
C ASN A 31 36.15 -6.51 -1.83
N LEU A 32 36.34 -5.71 -2.89
CA LEU A 32 35.25 -5.07 -3.60
C LEU A 32 34.55 -6.08 -4.52
N PRO A 33 33.24 -5.93 -4.76
CA PRO A 33 32.50 -6.84 -5.62
C PRO A 33 32.98 -6.76 -7.08
N PRO A 34 32.70 -7.79 -7.91
CA PRO A 34 33.03 -7.80 -9.33
C PRO A 34 32.52 -6.55 -10.04
N CYS A 35 33.44 -5.82 -10.66
CA CYS A 35 33.19 -4.62 -11.45
C CYS A 35 33.83 -4.80 -12.83
N SER A 36 33.08 -4.54 -13.91
CA SER A 36 33.62 -4.63 -15.28
C SER A 36 34.54 -3.47 -15.67
N GLY A 37 34.80 -2.53 -14.74
CA GLY A 37 35.63 -1.36 -14.93
C GLY A 37 36.49 -1.11 -13.69
N ASP A 38 36.86 0.15 -13.48
CA ASP A 38 37.76 0.54 -12.40
C ASP A 38 36.99 1.08 -11.19
N TRP A 39 37.53 0.79 -10.01
CA TRP A 39 37.02 1.31 -8.75
C TRP A 39 37.67 2.65 -8.39
N SER A 40 36.84 3.58 -7.96
CA SER A 40 37.26 4.86 -7.37
C SER A 40 36.48 5.15 -6.09
N ARG A 41 37.00 6.07 -5.27
CA ARG A 41 36.37 6.49 -4.02
C ARG A 41 36.32 7.99 -3.91
N SER A 42 35.24 8.49 -3.33
CA SER A 42 35.03 9.93 -3.13
C SER A 42 34.25 10.21 -1.84
N ASN A 43 34.06 11.50 -1.56
CA ASN A 43 33.26 12.02 -0.45
C ASN A 43 33.66 11.46 0.93
N GLY A 44 34.91 11.73 1.35
CA GLY A 44 35.39 11.29 2.67
C GLY A 44 35.32 9.77 2.86
N ASN A 45 35.59 8.99 1.80
CA ASN A 45 35.63 7.53 1.81
C ASN A 45 34.27 6.81 1.94
N SER A 46 33.15 7.51 1.76
CA SER A 46 31.78 6.99 1.90
C SER A 46 31.10 6.61 0.57
N VAL A 47 31.66 7.02 -0.57
CA VAL A 47 31.12 6.70 -1.90
C VAL A 47 32.13 5.84 -2.66
N TYR A 48 31.71 4.64 -3.04
CA TYR A 48 32.46 3.69 -3.86
C TYR A 48 31.87 3.72 -5.27
N THR A 49 32.67 4.01 -6.28
CA THR A 49 32.19 4.12 -7.66
C THR A 49 32.91 3.11 -8.54
N CYS A 50 32.16 2.21 -9.18
CA CYS A 50 32.60 1.35 -10.27
C CYS A 50 32.28 2.04 -11.60
N SER A 51 33.27 2.24 -12.47
CA SER A 51 33.02 2.87 -13.79
C SER A 51 32.23 1.98 -14.76
N GLY A 52 32.14 0.68 -14.47
CA GLY A 52 31.42 -0.32 -15.24
C GLY A 52 30.17 -0.86 -14.54
N GLN A 53 29.81 -2.11 -14.87
CA GLN A 53 28.70 -2.82 -14.24
C GLN A 53 29.19 -3.61 -13.01
N VAL A 54 28.42 -3.56 -11.93
CA VAL A 54 28.63 -4.41 -10.76
C VAL A 54 27.73 -5.64 -10.84
N THR A 55 28.30 -6.83 -10.62
CA THR A 55 27.56 -8.09 -10.62
C THR A 55 27.68 -8.78 -9.26
N LEU A 56 26.54 -9.17 -8.68
CA LEU A 56 26.46 -9.99 -7.48
C LEU A 56 25.70 -11.27 -7.80
N SER A 57 26.33 -12.41 -7.53
CA SER A 57 25.80 -13.75 -7.75
C SER A 57 24.93 -14.22 -6.59
N ALA A 58 24.22 -15.33 -6.82
CA ALA A 58 23.35 -15.95 -5.82
C ALA A 58 24.07 -16.22 -4.50
N GLY A 59 23.53 -15.67 -3.41
CA GLY A 59 24.04 -15.83 -2.06
C GLY A 59 25.11 -14.82 -1.66
N ASP A 60 25.60 -13.97 -2.58
CA ASP A 60 26.63 -13.00 -2.26
C ASP A 60 26.17 -12.02 -1.17
N MET A 61 27.13 -11.59 -0.35
CA MET A 61 26.91 -10.67 0.76
C MET A 61 27.86 -9.48 0.64
N LEU A 62 27.31 -8.29 0.42
CA LEU A 62 28.07 -7.04 0.43
C LEU A 62 27.90 -6.36 1.79
N ALA A 63 28.98 -6.18 2.54
CA ALA A 63 28.98 -5.55 3.85
C ALA A 63 29.71 -4.20 3.85
N ALA A 64 29.35 -3.36 4.83
CA ALA A 64 30.04 -2.10 5.13
C ALA A 64 30.07 -1.91 6.65
N SER A 65 31.07 -1.16 7.15
CA SER A 65 31.21 -0.84 8.58
C SER A 65 30.44 0.40 9.02
N GLY A 66 29.81 1.10 8.07
CA GLY A 66 28.98 2.27 8.28
C GLY A 66 28.14 2.57 7.03
N ALA A 67 27.40 3.67 7.05
CA ALA A 67 26.57 4.07 5.92
C ALA A 67 27.44 4.45 4.71
N VAL A 68 27.19 3.81 3.56
CA VAL A 68 27.94 4.06 2.32
C VAL A 68 27.02 4.05 1.11
N THR A 69 27.46 4.70 0.03
CA THR A 69 26.82 4.65 -1.28
C THR A 69 27.71 3.90 -2.26
N LEU A 70 27.13 2.92 -2.95
CA LEU A 70 27.76 2.21 -4.04
C LEU A 70 27.17 2.70 -5.38
N ARG A 71 28.00 3.37 -6.17
CA ARG A 71 27.66 3.89 -7.51
C ARG A 71 28.26 2.98 -8.59
N ALA A 72 27.49 2.72 -9.65
CA ALA A 72 27.98 1.98 -10.80
C ALA A 72 27.29 2.44 -12.08
N ALA A 73 27.82 2.08 -13.26
CA ALA A 73 27.09 2.28 -14.51
C ALA A 73 25.74 1.53 -14.46
N GLY A 74 25.74 0.31 -13.92
CA GLY A 74 24.54 -0.48 -13.65
C GLY A 74 24.81 -1.66 -12.70
N PHE A 75 23.75 -2.34 -12.27
CA PHE A 75 23.82 -3.50 -11.38
C PHE A 75 23.07 -4.70 -11.94
N THR A 76 23.70 -5.87 -11.86
CA THR A 76 23.04 -7.16 -12.03
C THR A 76 23.19 -7.96 -10.75
N ILE A 77 22.09 -8.29 -10.10
CA ILE A 77 22.07 -8.89 -8.77
C ILE A 77 21.22 -10.16 -8.83
N ALA A 78 21.72 -11.26 -8.31
CA ALA A 78 20.97 -12.50 -8.17
C ALA A 78 20.95 -12.88 -6.69
N SER A 79 19.80 -12.87 -6.03
CA SER A 79 19.59 -13.36 -4.65
C SER A 79 20.71 -12.99 -3.66
N ALA A 80 21.08 -11.71 -3.61
CA ALA A 80 22.21 -11.22 -2.81
C ALA A 80 21.75 -10.31 -1.66
N LYS A 81 22.59 -10.17 -0.64
CA LYS A 81 22.39 -9.25 0.49
C LYS A 81 23.30 -8.04 0.37
N VAL A 82 22.71 -6.85 0.30
CA VAL A 82 23.40 -5.57 0.17
C VAL A 82 23.26 -4.75 1.46
N GLY A 83 24.28 -4.86 2.30
CA GLY A 83 24.46 -4.16 3.57
C GLY A 83 23.67 -4.74 4.75
N SER A 84 23.66 -3.99 5.84
CA SER A 84 23.04 -4.37 7.12
C SER A 84 22.53 -3.14 7.87
N GLY A 85 21.84 -3.32 9.00
CA GLY A 85 21.36 -2.20 9.81
C GLY A 85 22.49 -1.33 10.39
N SER A 86 23.65 -1.91 10.72
CA SER A 86 24.82 -1.17 11.24
C SER A 86 25.70 -0.56 10.14
N GLY A 87 25.59 -1.08 8.92
CA GLY A 87 26.30 -0.58 7.74
C GLY A 87 25.37 -0.59 6.54
N PRO A 88 24.44 0.38 6.47
CA PRO A 88 23.48 0.44 5.38
C PRO A 88 24.20 0.82 4.08
N ILE A 89 23.86 0.12 3.01
CA ILE A 89 24.43 0.36 1.68
C ILE A 89 23.30 0.81 0.77
N SER A 90 23.41 2.04 0.28
CA SER A 90 22.56 2.54 -0.80
C SER A 90 23.23 2.29 -2.14
N ILE A 91 22.49 1.88 -3.16
CA ILE A 91 23.01 1.67 -4.51
C ILE A 91 22.42 2.69 -5.48
N GLU A 92 23.26 3.17 -6.40
CA GLU A 92 22.87 4.16 -7.41
C GLU A 92 23.47 3.79 -8.78
N ALA A 93 22.60 3.51 -9.74
CA ALA A 93 22.99 3.21 -11.12
C ALA A 93 22.90 4.43 -12.04
N ASP A 94 24.00 4.73 -12.73
CA ASP A 94 24.10 5.94 -13.54
C ASP A 94 23.31 5.89 -14.86
N TRP A 95 23.26 4.76 -15.58
CA TRP A 95 22.51 4.66 -16.84
C TRP A 95 22.18 3.22 -17.28
N GLY A 96 23.01 2.24 -16.94
CA GLY A 96 22.84 0.82 -17.26
C GLY A 96 21.69 0.12 -16.50
N GLY A 97 21.04 0.82 -15.57
CA GLY A 97 19.89 0.31 -14.83
C GLY A 97 20.26 -0.66 -13.71
N ILE A 98 19.23 -1.23 -13.10
CA ILE A 98 19.33 -2.23 -12.03
C ILE A 98 18.44 -3.40 -12.38
N THR A 99 19.03 -4.59 -12.46
CA THR A 99 18.29 -5.84 -12.55
C THR A 99 18.60 -6.70 -11.33
N ALA A 100 17.59 -7.05 -10.55
CA ALA A 100 17.71 -8.00 -9.45
C ALA A 100 16.78 -9.19 -9.69
N THR A 101 17.30 -10.41 -9.56
CA THR A 101 16.56 -11.66 -9.74
C THR A 101 16.59 -12.51 -8.48
N GLY A 102 15.50 -13.20 -8.18
CA GLY A 102 15.35 -13.95 -6.92
C GLY A 102 15.43 -13.06 -5.67
N SER A 103 15.45 -13.68 -4.50
CA SER A 103 15.26 -12.97 -3.23
C SER A 103 16.48 -12.14 -2.82
N SER A 104 16.48 -10.83 -3.12
CA SER A 104 17.57 -9.91 -2.77
C SER A 104 17.16 -8.96 -1.65
N SER A 105 18.08 -8.58 -0.77
CA SER A 105 17.79 -7.64 0.33
C SER A 105 18.73 -6.45 0.31
N PHE A 106 18.17 -5.24 0.40
CA PHE A 106 18.87 -3.96 0.37
C PHE A 106 18.61 -3.21 1.68
N SER A 107 19.67 -2.93 2.41
CA SER A 107 19.61 -2.21 3.70
C SER A 107 19.49 -0.69 3.56
N GLY A 108 19.84 -0.14 2.39
CA GLY A 108 19.73 1.28 2.07
C GLY A 108 18.69 1.57 0.99
N ALA A 109 18.84 2.72 0.34
CA ALA A 109 18.02 3.12 -0.80
C ALA A 109 18.54 2.49 -2.10
N VAL A 110 17.63 2.32 -3.07
CA VAL A 110 17.95 1.83 -4.41
C VAL A 110 17.56 2.91 -5.40
N SER A 111 18.51 3.40 -6.20
CA SER A 111 18.23 4.42 -7.21
C SER A 111 18.86 4.13 -8.56
N SER A 112 18.23 4.59 -9.64
CA SER A 112 18.81 4.51 -10.98
C SER A 112 18.30 5.59 -11.91
N ASN A 113 19.18 6.09 -12.78
CA ASN A 113 18.73 6.85 -13.95
C ASN A 113 18.29 5.92 -15.12
N GLY A 114 18.78 4.67 -15.12
CA GLY A 114 18.32 3.62 -16.04
C GLY A 114 17.07 2.90 -15.53
N ASN A 115 16.65 1.86 -16.24
CA ASN A 115 15.49 1.06 -15.84
C ASN A 115 15.78 0.30 -14.55
N ILE A 116 14.76 0.14 -13.71
CA ILE A 116 14.83 -0.70 -12.51
C ILE A 116 13.89 -1.89 -12.71
N SER A 117 14.41 -3.10 -12.60
CA SER A 117 13.65 -4.35 -12.63
C SER A 117 14.06 -5.25 -11.48
N LEU A 118 13.18 -5.42 -10.50
CA LEU A 118 13.48 -6.19 -9.29
C LEU A 118 12.48 -7.33 -9.13
N ASP A 119 12.98 -8.53 -8.87
CA ASP A 119 12.20 -9.68 -8.47
C ASP A 119 12.45 -9.98 -6.99
N ASN A 120 11.37 -10.20 -6.25
CA ASN A 120 11.31 -10.51 -4.82
C ASN A 120 12.32 -9.75 -3.93
N ALA A 121 12.46 -8.44 -4.14
CA ALA A 121 13.44 -7.62 -3.42
C ALA A 121 12.85 -7.04 -2.12
N THR A 122 13.63 -7.05 -1.04
CA THR A 122 13.31 -6.32 0.20
C THR A 122 14.21 -5.10 0.32
N ILE A 123 13.64 -3.91 0.22
CA ILE A 123 14.36 -2.63 0.32
C ILE A 123 13.95 -1.95 1.61
N ALA A 124 14.91 -1.67 2.49
CA ALA A 124 14.64 -0.95 3.73
C ALA A 124 14.42 0.56 3.51
N GLY A 125 15.11 1.15 2.52
CA GLY A 125 14.96 2.55 2.13
C GLY A 125 13.91 2.79 1.03
N SER A 126 14.07 3.91 0.33
CA SER A 126 13.26 4.29 -0.83
C SER A 126 13.78 3.68 -2.14
N LEU A 127 12.88 3.56 -3.12
CA LEU A 127 13.15 3.11 -4.48
C LEU A 127 12.92 4.25 -5.47
N THR A 128 13.97 4.76 -6.10
CA THR A 128 13.88 5.95 -6.95
C THR A 128 14.43 5.71 -8.36
N GLY A 129 13.60 5.90 -9.38
CA GLY A 129 13.98 5.75 -10.78
C GLY A 129 13.83 7.06 -11.55
N ARG A 130 14.68 7.31 -12.55
CA ARG A 130 14.32 8.28 -13.61
C ARG A 130 13.57 7.61 -14.75
N SER A 131 13.94 6.38 -15.07
CA SER A 131 13.32 5.54 -16.08
C SER A 131 12.29 4.58 -15.45
N PRO A 132 11.61 3.71 -16.21
CA PRO A 132 10.59 2.82 -15.66
C PRO A 132 11.08 1.95 -14.50
N ILE A 133 10.21 1.77 -13.53
CA ILE A 133 10.41 0.90 -12.36
C ILE A 133 9.44 -0.26 -12.48
N ALA A 134 9.96 -1.48 -12.48
CA ALA A 134 9.20 -2.70 -12.37
C ALA A 134 9.67 -3.49 -11.15
N MET A 135 8.73 -3.91 -10.30
CA MET A 135 9.02 -4.78 -9.16
C MET A 135 7.95 -5.85 -9.02
N SER A 136 8.37 -7.10 -8.83
CA SER A 136 7.49 -8.26 -8.64
C SER A 136 7.83 -8.94 -7.32
N GLY A 137 6.89 -8.98 -6.37
CA GLY A 137 7.10 -9.47 -5.02
C GLY A 137 8.00 -8.58 -4.17
N GLY A 138 8.10 -8.90 -2.88
CA GLY A 138 8.95 -8.19 -1.93
C GLY A 138 8.31 -6.94 -1.32
N SER A 139 9.16 -6.04 -0.81
CA SER A 139 8.71 -4.87 -0.06
C SER A 139 9.65 -3.67 -0.17
N VAL A 140 9.09 -2.47 -0.05
CA VAL A 140 9.81 -1.20 0.04
C VAL A 140 9.40 -0.49 1.33
N GLY A 141 10.37 -0.27 2.21
CA GLY A 141 10.16 0.40 3.50
C GLY A 141 9.97 1.91 3.40
N GLY A 142 10.49 2.52 2.32
CA GLY A 142 10.30 3.94 2.02
C GLY A 142 9.30 4.19 0.87
N ASP A 143 9.50 5.32 0.19
CA ASP A 143 8.72 5.73 -0.97
C ASP A 143 9.21 5.04 -2.25
N VAL A 144 8.31 4.89 -3.22
CA VAL A 144 8.66 4.52 -4.60
C VAL A 144 8.40 5.73 -5.50
N SER A 145 9.42 6.23 -6.20
CA SER A 145 9.25 7.41 -7.05
C SER A 145 9.90 7.26 -8.43
N SER A 146 9.20 7.69 -9.48
CA SER A 146 9.75 7.78 -10.84
C SER A 146 9.61 9.18 -11.43
N VAL A 147 10.71 9.74 -11.93
CA VAL A 147 10.73 11.09 -12.52
C VAL A 147 10.06 11.11 -13.89
N SER A 148 10.45 10.20 -14.78
CA SER A 148 9.95 10.17 -16.16
C SER A 148 9.46 8.80 -16.63
N GLY A 149 9.58 7.76 -15.79
CA GLY A 149 9.16 6.40 -16.10
C GLY A 149 7.79 6.05 -15.52
N SER A 150 7.17 5.02 -16.10
CA SER A 150 6.02 4.35 -15.47
C SER A 150 6.47 3.51 -14.28
N ILE A 151 5.58 3.33 -13.30
CA ILE A 151 5.80 2.44 -12.16
C ILE A 151 4.87 1.24 -12.30
N ARG A 152 5.42 0.02 -12.25
CA ARG A 152 4.66 -1.23 -12.23
C ARG A 152 5.08 -2.10 -11.04
N LEU A 153 4.18 -2.28 -10.09
CA LEU A 153 4.41 -3.10 -8.90
C LEU A 153 3.42 -4.27 -8.86
N THR A 154 3.92 -5.49 -8.70
CA THR A 154 3.09 -6.71 -8.64
C THR A 154 3.38 -7.46 -7.34
N GLY A 155 2.40 -7.58 -6.44
CA GLY A 155 2.56 -8.28 -5.16
C GLY A 155 3.54 -7.60 -4.20
N VAL A 156 3.73 -6.28 -4.32
CA VAL A 156 4.70 -5.52 -3.52
C VAL A 156 3.99 -4.81 -2.37
N THR A 157 4.60 -4.84 -1.19
CA THR A 157 4.20 -4.00 -0.05
C THR A 157 5.06 -2.74 0.00
N VAL A 158 4.43 -1.56 -0.05
CA VAL A 158 5.09 -0.25 0.07
C VAL A 158 4.57 0.46 1.32
N THR A 159 5.48 0.78 2.25
CA THR A 159 5.14 1.53 3.47
C THR A 159 5.00 3.03 3.20
N GLY A 160 5.76 3.56 2.24
CA GLY A 160 5.68 4.95 1.82
C GLY A 160 4.61 5.23 0.75
N ALA A 161 4.77 6.36 0.08
CA ALA A 161 3.99 6.77 -1.08
C ALA A 161 4.52 6.15 -2.38
N VAL A 162 3.69 6.13 -3.42
CA VAL A 162 4.09 5.76 -4.79
C VAL A 162 3.81 6.92 -5.73
N THR A 163 4.86 7.53 -6.28
CA THR A 163 4.75 8.77 -7.06
C THR A 163 5.38 8.64 -8.45
N ALA A 164 4.60 8.90 -9.50
CA ALA A 164 5.12 8.99 -10.87
C ALA A 164 4.85 10.38 -11.46
N ASN A 165 5.92 11.16 -11.71
CA ASN A 165 5.76 12.56 -12.11
C ASN A 165 5.35 12.71 -13.59
N SER A 166 5.76 11.78 -14.45
CA SER A 166 5.40 11.82 -15.89
C SER A 166 4.96 10.46 -16.45
N GLY A 167 4.71 9.47 -15.59
CA GLY A 167 4.40 8.10 -15.98
C GLY A 167 3.11 7.59 -15.37
N SER A 168 2.53 6.56 -16.00
CA SER A 168 1.42 5.82 -15.41
C SER A 168 1.89 4.97 -14.22
N ILE A 169 0.94 4.66 -13.34
CA ILE A 169 1.15 3.72 -12.22
C ILE A 169 0.25 2.52 -12.44
N THR A 170 0.81 1.32 -12.38
CA THR A 170 0.08 0.05 -12.44
C THR A 170 0.43 -0.83 -11.25
N LEU A 171 -0.55 -1.13 -10.40
CA LEU A 171 -0.38 -1.95 -9.22
C LEU A 171 -1.24 -3.23 -9.34
N SER A 172 -0.69 -4.38 -8.97
CA SER A 172 -1.44 -5.63 -8.95
C SER A 172 -1.12 -6.41 -7.68
N GLY A 173 -2.10 -6.70 -6.84
CA GLY A 173 -1.89 -7.26 -5.50
C GLY A 173 -1.11 -6.33 -4.56
N GLY A 174 -0.65 -6.86 -3.43
CA GLY A 174 0.16 -6.10 -2.47
C GLY A 174 -0.59 -5.00 -1.74
N SER A 175 0.15 -4.04 -1.18
CA SER A 175 -0.42 -2.94 -0.41
C SER A 175 0.44 -1.68 -0.47
N VAL A 176 -0.20 -0.52 -0.53
CA VAL A 176 0.47 0.79 -0.39
C VAL A 176 -0.14 1.52 0.80
N ALA A 177 0.69 1.84 1.78
CA ALA A 177 0.24 2.56 2.97
C ALA A 177 0.11 4.07 2.71
N GLY A 178 1.04 4.67 1.95
CA GLY A 178 0.99 6.07 1.55
C GLY A 178 0.03 6.34 0.38
N LEU A 179 0.07 7.59 -0.09
CA LEU A 179 -0.69 8.03 -1.26
C LEU A 179 -0.08 7.46 -2.55
N VAL A 180 -0.93 6.98 -3.47
CA VAL A 180 -0.52 6.70 -4.85
C VAL A 180 -0.81 7.93 -5.72
N ASN A 181 0.20 8.52 -6.35
CA ASN A 181 0.05 9.76 -7.12
C ASN A 181 0.74 9.71 -8.48
N SER A 182 -0.03 9.85 -9.56
CA SER A 182 0.52 10.17 -10.89
C SER A 182 0.14 11.60 -11.27
N ASP A 183 1.11 12.44 -11.59
CA ASP A 183 0.86 13.86 -11.87
C ASP A 183 0.15 14.08 -13.23
N CYS A 184 0.35 13.17 -14.19
CA CYS A 184 -0.23 13.29 -15.53
C CYS A 184 -1.18 12.17 -15.90
N CYS A 185 -0.92 10.96 -15.42
CA CYS A 185 -1.19 9.76 -16.19
C CYS A 185 -2.07 8.79 -15.41
N ASN A 186 -2.51 7.72 -16.08
CA ASN A 186 -3.45 6.78 -15.47
C ASN A 186 -2.85 6.12 -14.22
N VAL A 187 -3.68 5.94 -13.20
CA VAL A 187 -3.41 5.02 -12.09
C VAL A 187 -4.38 3.86 -12.21
N VAL A 188 -3.82 2.66 -12.37
CA VAL A 188 -4.57 1.41 -12.51
C VAL A 188 -4.15 0.48 -11.38
N THR A 189 -5.10 -0.05 -10.62
CA THR A 189 -4.84 -1.04 -9.57
C THR A 189 -5.76 -2.26 -9.69
N THR A 190 -5.24 -3.44 -9.34
CA THR A 190 -6.00 -4.70 -9.35
C THR A 190 -5.65 -5.52 -8.12
N GLY A 191 -6.58 -5.65 -7.16
CA GLY A 191 -6.38 -6.41 -5.92
C GLY A 191 -5.36 -5.80 -4.95
N THR A 192 -4.98 -4.53 -5.14
CA THR A 192 -4.04 -3.82 -4.27
C THR A 192 -4.78 -3.12 -3.15
N ASN A 193 -4.31 -3.27 -1.90
CA ASN A 193 -4.83 -2.49 -0.77
C ASN A 193 -4.24 -1.07 -0.78
N LEU A 194 -5.09 -0.04 -0.73
CA LEU A 194 -4.68 1.37 -0.80
C LEU A 194 -5.10 2.10 0.47
N GLN A 195 -4.16 2.34 1.39
CA GLN A 195 -4.50 2.93 2.69
C GLN A 195 -4.41 4.47 2.70
N GLY A 196 -3.68 5.06 1.76
CA GLY A 196 -3.49 6.51 1.63
C GLY A 196 -4.27 7.15 0.47
N GLY A 197 -5.13 6.40 -0.22
CA GLY A 197 -5.87 6.87 -1.39
C GLY A 197 -5.08 6.84 -2.70
N ALA A 198 -5.63 7.43 -3.75
CA ALA A 198 -4.98 7.52 -5.06
C ALA A 198 -5.36 8.79 -5.84
N ARG A 199 -4.40 9.37 -6.57
CA ARG A 199 -4.58 10.57 -7.38
C ARG A 199 -4.01 10.42 -8.79
N SER A 200 -4.78 10.88 -9.77
CA SER A 200 -4.38 11.04 -11.16
C SER A 200 -4.60 12.49 -11.57
N GLY A 201 -3.51 13.23 -11.78
CA GLY A 201 -3.55 14.68 -11.99
C GLY A 201 -4.19 15.10 -13.31
N SER A 202 -4.01 14.34 -14.39
CA SER A 202 -4.55 14.71 -15.72
C SER A 202 -5.24 13.57 -16.49
N SER A 203 -5.30 12.36 -15.93
CA SER A 203 -5.87 11.17 -16.60
C SER A 203 -6.93 10.48 -15.72
N SER A 204 -7.23 9.20 -15.95
CA SER A 204 -8.26 8.45 -15.22
C SER A 204 -7.72 7.65 -14.02
N LEU A 205 -8.62 7.32 -13.09
CA LEU A 205 -8.39 6.34 -12.03
C LEU A 205 -9.18 5.07 -12.35
N SER A 206 -8.53 3.90 -12.26
CA SER A 206 -9.20 2.60 -12.38
C SER A 206 -8.73 1.65 -11.29
N ILE A 207 -9.61 1.35 -10.35
CA ILE A 207 -9.31 0.60 -9.13
C ILE A 207 -10.22 -0.64 -9.13
N THR A 208 -9.64 -1.83 -9.22
CA THR A 208 -10.38 -3.09 -9.18
C THR A 208 -9.94 -3.91 -7.98
N GLY A 209 -10.87 -4.40 -7.15
CA GLY A 209 -10.56 -5.17 -5.96
C GLY A 209 -9.82 -4.39 -4.86
N GLY A 210 -9.52 -5.09 -3.76
CA GLY A 210 -8.75 -4.57 -2.64
C GLY A 210 -9.57 -3.81 -1.58
N ALA A 211 -8.98 -3.67 -0.40
CA ALA A 211 -9.46 -2.78 0.65
C ALA A 211 -8.82 -1.41 0.50
N ILE A 212 -9.64 -0.37 0.36
CA ILE A 212 -9.18 0.98 0.04
C ILE A 212 -9.71 2.00 1.06
N GLN A 213 -8.94 3.05 1.31
CA GLN A 213 -9.33 4.18 2.14
C GLN A 213 -8.52 5.42 1.80
N GLY A 214 -8.95 6.58 2.31
CA GLY A 214 -8.34 7.87 2.02
C GLY A 214 -8.96 8.55 0.81
N ASP A 215 -8.26 9.54 0.27
CA ASP A 215 -8.80 10.40 -0.78
C ASP A 215 -8.48 9.88 -2.18
N PHE A 216 -9.51 9.80 -3.02
CA PHE A 216 -9.41 9.45 -4.43
C PHE A 216 -9.72 10.66 -5.30
N SER A 217 -8.78 11.11 -6.12
CA SER A 217 -8.98 12.30 -6.96
C SER A 217 -8.51 12.10 -8.41
N SER A 218 -9.37 12.49 -9.35
CA SER A 218 -9.11 12.43 -10.79
C SER A 218 -9.72 13.64 -11.46
N ASN A 219 -9.08 14.22 -12.48
CA ASN A 219 -9.77 15.21 -13.32
C ASN A 219 -10.72 14.55 -14.34
N ASN A 220 -10.53 13.26 -14.62
CA ASN A 220 -11.34 12.47 -15.55
C ASN A 220 -12.16 11.42 -14.78
N ALA A 221 -12.55 10.34 -15.46
CA ALA A 221 -13.28 9.24 -14.84
C ALA A 221 -12.48 8.60 -13.68
N ALA A 222 -13.19 8.27 -12.61
CA ALA A 222 -12.75 7.36 -11.57
C ALA A 222 -13.68 6.14 -11.56
N THR A 223 -13.10 4.97 -11.80
CA THR A 223 -13.81 3.69 -11.90
C THR A 223 -13.36 2.78 -10.77
N PHE A 224 -14.33 2.25 -10.03
CA PHE A 224 -14.12 1.35 -8.92
C PHE A 224 -14.94 0.08 -9.16
N ASN A 225 -14.29 -1.08 -9.13
CA ASN A 225 -14.94 -2.37 -9.35
C ASN A 225 -14.54 -3.34 -8.25
N THR A 226 -15.51 -4.05 -7.66
CA THR A 226 -15.25 -5.08 -6.62
C THR A 226 -14.41 -4.58 -5.44
N VAL A 227 -14.48 -3.29 -5.10
CA VAL A 227 -13.68 -2.70 -4.01
C VAL A 227 -14.43 -2.71 -2.68
N THR A 228 -13.67 -2.74 -1.59
CA THR A 228 -14.16 -2.42 -0.24
C THR A 228 -13.54 -1.09 0.19
N MET A 229 -14.25 0.01 0.01
CA MET A 229 -13.82 1.34 0.46
C MET A 229 -14.26 1.57 1.90
N VAL A 230 -13.31 1.65 2.83
CA VAL A 230 -13.58 1.76 4.27
C VAL A 230 -13.97 3.18 4.67
N SER A 231 -13.26 4.18 4.15
CA SER A 231 -13.46 5.60 4.48
C SER A 231 -12.78 6.51 3.45
N GLY A 232 -13.10 7.80 3.49
CA GLY A 232 -12.42 8.84 2.72
C GLY A 232 -13.33 9.60 1.78
N THR A 233 -12.76 10.19 0.73
CA THR A 233 -13.48 11.02 -0.25
C THR A 233 -13.17 10.59 -1.67
N VAL A 234 -14.11 10.83 -2.59
CA VAL A 234 -13.92 10.63 -4.03
C VAL A 234 -14.28 11.89 -4.78
N LEU A 235 -13.33 12.46 -5.52
CA LEU A 235 -13.51 13.67 -6.32
C LEU A 235 -13.05 13.41 -7.76
N ALA A 236 -13.97 13.26 -8.71
CA ALA A 236 -13.63 12.88 -10.08
C ALA A 236 -14.42 13.64 -11.15
N GLY A 237 -14.02 13.54 -12.42
CA GLY A 237 -14.83 14.02 -13.54
C GLY A 237 -16.16 13.27 -13.67
N SER A 238 -16.10 11.94 -13.60
CA SER A 238 -17.22 11.02 -13.38
C SER A 238 -16.83 9.99 -12.34
N ILE A 239 -17.79 9.44 -11.60
CA ILE A 239 -17.54 8.41 -10.58
C ILE A 239 -18.38 7.18 -10.93
N SER A 240 -17.78 5.99 -10.88
CA SER A 240 -18.53 4.74 -10.99
C SER A 240 -18.07 3.71 -9.98
N PHE A 241 -19.03 3.04 -9.34
CA PHE A 241 -18.81 1.89 -8.47
C PHE A 241 -19.65 0.71 -8.98
N THR A 242 -18.98 -0.43 -9.17
CA THR A 242 -19.61 -1.69 -9.56
C THR A 242 -19.27 -2.77 -8.55
N ASP A 243 -20.26 -3.52 -8.07
CA ASP A 243 -20.11 -4.65 -7.15
C ASP A 243 -19.25 -4.33 -5.91
N SER A 244 -19.39 -3.11 -5.38
CA SER A 244 -18.48 -2.56 -4.36
C SER A 244 -19.22 -2.24 -3.07
N THR A 245 -18.50 -2.28 -1.95
CA THR A 245 -18.96 -1.79 -0.64
C THR A 245 -18.22 -0.51 -0.30
N VAL A 246 -18.94 0.56 0.01
CA VAL A 246 -18.37 1.89 0.25
C VAL A 246 -18.87 2.49 1.54
N GLY A 247 -17.95 2.78 2.45
CA GLY A 247 -18.23 3.31 3.78
C GLY A 247 -18.99 2.34 4.67
N SER A 248 -19.44 2.86 5.80
CA SER A 248 -20.28 2.19 6.78
C SER A 248 -21.19 3.18 7.51
N SER A 249 -22.05 2.68 8.39
CA SER A 249 -22.87 3.53 9.26
C SER A 249 -22.03 4.46 10.16
N THR A 250 -20.82 4.07 10.53
CA THR A 250 -19.91 4.87 11.37
C THR A 250 -18.88 5.67 10.57
N ALA A 251 -18.62 5.30 9.31
CA ALA A 251 -17.67 5.97 8.43
C ALA A 251 -18.29 6.21 7.04
N SER A 252 -18.98 7.34 6.86
CA SER A 252 -19.56 7.71 5.57
C SER A 252 -18.51 8.28 4.62
N VAL A 253 -18.67 8.00 3.32
CA VAL A 253 -17.80 8.50 2.25
C VAL A 253 -18.48 9.64 1.50
N THR A 254 -17.74 10.69 1.18
CA THR A 254 -18.25 11.78 0.35
C THR A 254 -17.80 11.58 -1.09
N MET A 255 -18.74 11.66 -2.04
CA MET A 255 -18.46 11.55 -3.47
C MET A 255 -18.92 12.81 -4.20
N THR A 256 -18.02 13.43 -4.94
CA THR A 256 -18.32 14.61 -5.76
C THR A 256 -17.82 14.40 -7.17
N SER A 257 -18.73 14.42 -8.14
CA SER A 257 -18.37 14.42 -9.56
C SER A 257 -18.41 15.85 -10.12
N ARG A 258 -17.45 16.19 -10.97
CA ARG A 258 -17.28 17.55 -11.52
C ARG A 258 -18.03 17.76 -12.84
N ASN A 259 -18.06 16.74 -13.69
CA ASN A 259 -18.42 16.90 -15.10
C ASN A 259 -19.60 16.03 -15.53
N ASN A 260 -19.82 14.90 -14.87
CA ASN A 260 -20.74 13.85 -15.31
C ASN A 260 -21.39 13.15 -14.12
N ALA A 261 -22.23 12.17 -14.40
CA ALA A 261 -22.97 11.42 -13.39
C ALA A 261 -22.06 10.64 -12.42
N ILE A 262 -22.64 10.33 -11.25
CA ILE A 262 -22.18 9.24 -10.39
C ILE A 262 -23.01 8.01 -10.74
N THR A 263 -22.38 6.87 -11.04
CA THR A 263 -23.08 5.63 -11.44
C THR A 263 -22.76 4.49 -10.49
N LEU A 264 -23.80 3.87 -9.95
CA LEU A 264 -23.70 2.73 -9.04
C LEU A 264 -24.40 1.50 -9.63
N SER A 265 -23.74 0.35 -9.56
CA SER A 265 -24.25 -0.94 -10.02
C SER A 265 -23.87 -2.04 -9.03
N GLY A 266 -24.81 -2.87 -8.56
CA GLY A 266 -24.51 -3.94 -7.59
C GLY A 266 -23.82 -3.49 -6.29
N SER A 267 -23.89 -2.21 -5.92
CA SER A 267 -23.03 -1.63 -4.86
C SER A 267 -23.80 -1.19 -3.62
N LEU A 268 -23.19 -1.34 -2.44
CA LEU A 268 -23.69 -0.83 -1.16
C LEU A 268 -22.87 0.40 -0.76
N VAL A 269 -23.53 1.56 -0.62
CA VAL A 269 -22.86 2.83 -0.34
C VAL A 269 -23.45 3.49 0.91
N TYR A 270 -22.59 3.88 1.85
CA TYR A 270 -22.87 4.77 2.97
C TYR A 270 -22.15 6.10 2.71
N GLY A 271 -22.88 7.12 2.26
CA GLY A 271 -22.24 8.33 1.81
C GLY A 271 -23.14 9.40 1.21
N ASP A 272 -22.59 10.59 1.09
CA ASP A 272 -23.23 11.73 0.44
C ASP A 272 -22.66 11.92 -0.97
N LEU A 273 -23.54 11.85 -1.96
CA LEU A 273 -23.21 11.83 -3.38
C LEU A 273 -23.69 13.11 -4.04
N THR A 274 -22.77 13.84 -4.66
CA THR A 274 -23.05 15.10 -5.36
C THR A 274 -22.58 15.01 -6.81
N ALA A 275 -23.54 15.01 -7.73
CA ALA A 275 -23.33 15.24 -9.15
C ALA A 275 -23.55 16.72 -9.51
N PRO A 276 -23.06 17.19 -10.68
CA PRO A 276 -23.36 18.53 -11.17
C PRO A 276 -24.87 18.73 -11.37
N ASN A 277 -25.34 19.99 -11.30
CA ASN A 277 -26.77 20.31 -11.39
C ASN A 277 -27.47 19.85 -12.68
N TYR A 278 -26.70 19.66 -13.77
CA TYR A 278 -27.19 19.17 -15.07
C TYR A 278 -27.05 17.64 -15.22
N SER A 279 -26.63 16.94 -14.17
CA SER A 279 -26.43 15.49 -14.14
C SER A 279 -27.15 14.87 -12.94
N THR A 280 -26.94 13.57 -12.72
CA THR A 280 -27.70 12.79 -11.73
C THR A 280 -26.81 11.73 -11.05
N VAL A 281 -27.33 11.16 -9.97
CA VAL A 281 -26.80 9.93 -9.38
C VAL A 281 -27.60 8.73 -9.90
N ASN A 282 -26.99 7.91 -10.76
CA ASN A 282 -27.60 6.69 -11.29
C ASN A 282 -27.40 5.53 -10.30
N VAL A 283 -28.49 4.91 -9.86
CA VAL A 283 -28.49 3.79 -8.92
C VAL A 283 -29.19 2.61 -9.58
N SER A 284 -28.44 1.56 -9.88
CA SER A 284 -28.92 0.44 -10.72
C SER A 284 -28.54 -0.93 -10.13
N ASN A 285 -29.11 -1.99 -10.70
CA ASN A 285 -28.72 -3.38 -10.43
C ASN A 285 -28.64 -3.73 -8.94
N GLY A 286 -29.69 -3.39 -8.18
CA GLY A 286 -29.76 -3.69 -6.75
C GLY A 286 -28.87 -2.85 -5.84
N SER A 287 -28.24 -1.79 -6.36
CA SER A 287 -27.43 -0.88 -5.53
C SER A 287 -28.28 -0.20 -4.46
N VAL A 288 -27.68 0.03 -3.29
CA VAL A 288 -28.32 0.68 -2.14
C VAL A 288 -27.44 1.83 -1.66
N VAL A 289 -28.05 3.00 -1.46
CA VAL A 289 -27.36 4.19 -0.94
C VAL A 289 -28.01 4.63 0.38
N TYR A 290 -27.21 4.70 1.44
CA TYR A 290 -27.53 5.29 2.73
C TYR A 290 -26.80 6.64 2.87
N GLY A 291 -27.51 7.70 2.54
CA GLY A 291 -27.06 9.09 2.60
C GLY A 291 -27.82 9.96 1.60
N THR A 292 -27.22 11.04 1.14
CA THR A 292 -27.88 12.00 0.24
C THR A 292 -27.43 11.85 -1.20
N CYS A 293 -28.32 12.18 -2.15
CA CYS A 293 -27.99 12.27 -3.57
C CYS A 293 -28.45 13.62 -4.12
N ARG A 294 -27.50 14.35 -4.69
CA ARG A 294 -27.70 15.70 -5.25
C ARG A 294 -27.26 15.74 -6.72
N PRO A 295 -27.95 16.50 -7.59
CA PRO A 295 -29.21 17.21 -7.30
C PRO A 295 -30.41 16.26 -7.17
N ASN A 296 -30.35 15.09 -7.83
CA ASN A 296 -31.37 14.06 -7.82
C ASN A 296 -30.73 12.67 -7.99
N SER A 297 -31.56 11.64 -8.03
CA SER A 297 -31.15 10.28 -8.37
C SER A 297 -32.04 9.69 -9.47
N THR A 298 -31.50 8.70 -10.19
CA THR A 298 -32.20 7.89 -11.18
C THR A 298 -32.06 6.41 -10.80
N PRO A 299 -33.14 5.70 -10.44
CA PRO A 299 -34.52 6.19 -10.32
C PRO A 299 -34.68 7.25 -9.21
N ALA A 300 -35.75 8.03 -9.28
CA ALA A 300 -36.02 9.08 -8.29
C ALA A 300 -36.08 8.50 -6.86
N ASN A 301 -35.53 9.25 -5.90
CA ASN A 301 -35.47 8.87 -4.47
C ASN A 301 -34.72 7.56 -4.19
N ALA A 302 -33.73 7.20 -5.02
CA ALA A 302 -32.93 5.99 -4.79
C ALA A 302 -32.08 6.04 -3.52
N CYS A 303 -31.77 7.24 -3.03
CA CYS A 303 -30.90 7.44 -1.87
C CYS A 303 -31.74 7.65 -0.61
N LYS A 304 -31.47 6.81 0.39
CA LYS A 304 -32.21 6.74 1.64
C LYS A 304 -31.45 7.51 2.70
N GLY A 305 -32.15 8.23 3.57
CA GLY A 305 -31.50 8.91 4.70
C GLY A 305 -30.64 7.94 5.52
N LYS A 306 -29.52 8.44 6.05
CA LYS A 306 -28.66 7.69 6.97
C LYS A 306 -29.40 7.53 8.30
N THR A 307 -30.19 6.47 8.46
CA THR A 307 -30.88 6.22 9.72
C THR A 307 -29.90 5.57 10.69
N LEU A 308 -29.43 6.34 11.68
CA LEU A 308 -28.82 5.78 12.89
C LEU A 308 -29.87 4.86 13.50
N LEU A 309 -29.66 3.54 13.55
CA LEU A 309 -30.71 2.59 13.99
C LEU A 309 -30.94 2.65 15.51
N LEU A 310 -29.87 2.84 16.29
CA LEU A 310 -29.92 2.81 17.75
C LEU A 310 -28.78 3.67 18.33
N SER A 311 -29.05 4.38 19.42
CA SER A 311 -28.05 5.08 20.22
C SER A 311 -28.47 5.06 21.69
N TRP A 312 -28.12 3.98 22.39
CA TRP A 312 -28.46 3.81 23.80
C TRP A 312 -27.41 4.48 24.68
N TRP A 313 -27.88 5.44 25.46
CA TRP A 313 -27.10 5.97 26.58
C TRP A 313 -27.44 5.13 27.79
N LEU A 314 -26.42 4.74 28.55
CA LEU A 314 -26.59 3.88 29.72
C LEU A 314 -26.44 4.66 31.04
N ASN A 315 -26.48 5.99 30.97
CA ASN A 315 -25.94 6.89 31.99
C ASN A 315 -26.96 7.26 33.09
N GLU A 316 -28.10 6.58 33.12
CA GLU A 316 -29.16 6.83 34.11
C GLU A 316 -28.76 6.24 35.47
N GLY A 317 -29.12 6.93 36.56
CA GLY A 317 -28.70 6.53 37.93
C GLY A 317 -29.34 5.24 38.45
N SER A 318 -30.39 4.74 37.81
CA SER A 318 -31.02 3.45 38.12
C SER A 318 -31.96 3.04 36.98
N TRP A 319 -32.06 1.74 36.70
CA TRP A 319 -33.13 1.17 35.86
C TRP A 319 -34.05 0.28 36.70
N SER A 320 -35.34 0.54 36.64
CA SER A 320 -36.42 -0.22 37.26
C SER A 320 -36.81 -1.47 36.46
N GLY A 321 -36.35 -1.59 35.21
CA GLY A 321 -36.80 -2.63 34.28
C GLY A 321 -38.09 -2.25 33.55
N ALA A 322 -38.49 -0.98 33.60
CA ALA A 322 -39.64 -0.48 32.86
C ALA A 322 -39.36 -0.44 31.35
N ALA A 323 -40.41 -0.66 30.54
CA ALA A 323 -40.30 -0.54 29.10
C ALA A 323 -39.94 0.90 28.69
N GLY A 324 -38.93 1.06 27.85
CA GLY A 324 -38.49 2.34 27.30
C GLY A 324 -37.63 3.19 28.24
N GLU A 325 -37.06 2.58 29.29
CA GLU A 325 -36.23 3.25 30.27
C GLU A 325 -34.79 3.53 29.78
N VAL A 326 -34.25 2.67 28.90
CA VAL A 326 -32.95 2.91 28.26
C VAL A 326 -33.18 3.77 27.03
N LEU A 327 -32.85 5.06 27.11
CA LEU A 327 -33.23 6.01 26.07
C LEU A 327 -32.44 5.80 24.79
N ASP A 328 -33.17 5.66 23.68
CA ASP A 328 -32.63 5.69 22.33
C ASP A 328 -32.57 7.13 21.81
N ARG A 329 -31.36 7.64 21.70
CA ARG A 329 -31.06 8.96 21.15
C ARG A 329 -30.94 8.95 19.63
N SER A 330 -31.16 7.82 18.95
CA SER A 330 -31.10 7.75 17.50
C SER A 330 -32.24 8.50 16.81
N GLY A 331 -33.30 8.83 17.55
CA GLY A 331 -34.53 9.41 17.02
C GLY A 331 -35.54 8.38 16.50
N ASN A 332 -35.21 7.08 16.54
CA ASN A 332 -36.13 6.01 16.13
C ASN A 332 -37.10 5.55 17.21
N ASN A 333 -36.97 6.10 18.43
CA ASN A 333 -37.82 5.75 19.57
C ASN A 333 -37.76 4.25 19.92
N LEU A 334 -36.62 3.61 19.64
CA LEU A 334 -36.35 2.20 19.99
C LEU A 334 -35.72 2.14 21.39
N ASN A 335 -36.39 2.75 22.36
CA ASN A 335 -35.95 2.77 23.74
C ASN A 335 -35.87 1.34 24.28
N GLY A 336 -34.77 1.00 24.93
CA GLY A 336 -34.54 -0.31 25.51
C GLY A 336 -35.25 -0.49 26.85
N GLN A 337 -35.31 -1.75 27.29
CA GLN A 337 -35.79 -2.17 28.61
C GLN A 337 -34.70 -2.99 29.29
N ALA A 338 -34.38 -2.66 30.53
CA ALA A 338 -33.49 -3.51 31.33
C ALA A 338 -34.22 -4.83 31.67
N TYR A 339 -33.57 -5.97 31.43
CA TYR A 339 -34.11 -7.31 31.70
C TYR A 339 -33.14 -8.11 32.59
N ASN A 340 -33.64 -9.13 33.30
CA ASN A 340 -32.84 -9.98 34.21
C ASN A 340 -32.09 -9.25 35.33
N GLY A 341 -32.60 -8.11 35.80
CA GLY A 341 -32.11 -7.43 37.01
C GLY A 341 -30.78 -6.69 36.85
N ALA A 342 -30.51 -6.10 35.67
CA ALA A 342 -29.39 -5.18 35.48
C ALA A 342 -29.39 -4.10 36.59
N SER A 343 -28.27 -3.96 37.30
CA SER A 343 -28.17 -3.22 38.56
C SER A 343 -27.30 -1.98 38.40
N THR A 344 -27.89 -0.88 37.92
CA THR A 344 -27.17 0.37 37.70
C THR A 344 -27.05 1.29 38.92
N ALA A 345 -27.72 0.96 40.04
CA ALA A 345 -27.82 1.80 41.23
C ALA A 345 -26.69 1.59 42.28
N ALA A 346 -25.61 0.88 41.95
CA ALA A 346 -24.54 0.58 42.90
C ALA A 346 -23.62 1.79 43.13
N THR A 347 -23.53 2.25 44.38
CA THR A 347 -22.66 3.39 44.79
C THR A 347 -21.20 3.01 45.02
N THR A 348 -20.86 1.72 44.93
CA THR A 348 -19.48 1.23 45.03
C THR A 348 -18.87 1.11 43.62
N PRO A 349 -17.60 1.50 43.38
CA PRO A 349 -16.98 1.39 42.04
C PRO A 349 -16.63 -0.06 41.67
N ALA A 350 -16.60 -0.44 40.38
CA ALA A 350 -16.36 -1.84 39.93
C ALA A 350 -14.99 -2.37 40.34
N LEU A 351 -14.00 -1.48 40.39
CA LEU A 351 -12.69 -1.74 40.99
C LEU A 351 -12.51 -0.88 42.23
N ALA A 352 -11.79 -1.40 43.23
CA ALA A 352 -11.42 -0.62 44.40
C ALA A 352 -10.68 0.65 43.98
N THR A 353 -10.99 1.78 44.63
CA THR A 353 -10.32 3.05 44.35
C THR A 353 -8.84 2.95 44.72
N VAL A 354 -7.96 3.00 43.73
CA VAL A 354 -6.50 3.08 43.94
C VAL A 354 -6.05 4.48 43.53
N GLY A 355 -5.57 5.26 44.49
CA GLY A 355 -5.05 6.62 44.23
C GLY A 355 -6.11 7.64 43.76
N GLY A 356 -7.35 7.55 44.26
CA GLY A 356 -8.43 8.48 43.89
C GLY A 356 -9.05 8.23 42.51
N GLN A 357 -8.63 7.16 41.82
CA GLN A 357 -9.19 6.73 40.54
C GLN A 357 -9.98 5.44 40.75
N GLY A 358 -11.25 5.45 40.35
CA GLY A 358 -12.14 4.30 40.29
C GLY A 358 -12.85 4.28 38.95
N THR A 359 -13.37 3.13 38.52
CA THR A 359 -14.16 3.02 37.29
C THR A 359 -15.60 3.44 37.53
N CYS A 360 -16.22 4.16 36.57
CA CYS A 360 -17.69 4.22 36.49
C CYS A 360 -18.22 2.80 36.27
N ARG A 361 -19.17 2.33 37.10
CA ARG A 361 -19.81 1.02 36.88
C ARG A 361 -20.83 1.11 35.74
N TYR A 362 -20.83 0.09 34.88
CA TYR A 362 -22.03 -0.37 34.16
C TYR A 362 -22.16 -1.87 34.42
N GLY A 363 -23.33 -2.32 34.88
CA GLY A 363 -23.62 -3.72 35.23
C GLY A 363 -24.71 -3.84 36.26
#